data_AF-A0A1I0LBP5-F1
#
_entry.id   AF-A0A1I0LBP5-F1
#
_cell.length_a   1.000
_cell.length_b   1.000
_cell.length_c   1.000
_cell.angle_alpha   90.00
_cell.angle_beta   90.00
_cell.angle_gamma   90.00
#
_symmetry.space_group_name_H-M   'P 1'
#
loop_
_entity.id
_entity.type
_entity.pdbx_description
1 polymer ?
#
loop_
_entity_poly.entity_id
_entity_poly.type
_entity_poly.pdbx_seq_one_letter_code
_entity_poly.pdbx_strand_id
1 'polypeptide(L)'
;MTRQPHPKMLKRPAALKTDGAAPTKAALARVLVLGGARANAVAWFTETWRTPAEAWAACQRGDWLLRGACRAAVDRAALTLAACACARFAWAHVAPADTGRALLDAAEVWAEERTQAARRRLTKACHAARHLSRGPRYAALGAALYAAETASDPRAAPEAALLTVVSVSSAASFVTPEAFEAVRQVAHAACAELVRRHLPWASIEAALAAPKGRKS
;
A
#
# COMPACT_ATOMS: atom_id res chain seq x y z
N MET A 1 -2.17 7.66 -47.12
CA MET A 1 -2.36 6.72 -45.99
C MET A 1 -1.00 6.33 -45.42
N THR A 2 -0.50 7.09 -44.47
CA THR A 2 0.82 6.91 -43.83
C THR A 2 0.67 5.96 -42.64
N ARG A 3 1.24 4.75 -42.72
CA ARG A 3 1.30 3.81 -41.59
C ARG A 3 2.28 4.36 -40.54
N GLN A 4 1.80 4.58 -39.32
CA GLN A 4 2.67 4.86 -38.18
C GLN A 4 3.52 3.62 -37.84
N PRO A 5 4.82 3.78 -37.53
CA PRO A 5 5.66 2.68 -37.10
C PRO A 5 5.28 2.23 -35.68
N HIS A 6 5.14 0.92 -35.50
CA HIS A 6 4.93 0.31 -34.18
C HIS A 6 6.07 0.67 -33.21
N PRO A 7 5.78 1.04 -31.95
CA PRO A 7 6.80 1.30 -30.95
C PRO A 7 7.56 0.00 -30.66
N LYS A 8 8.88 0.03 -30.87
CA LYS A 8 9.80 -1.08 -30.53
C LYS A 8 9.62 -1.42 -29.05
N MET A 9 9.19 -2.66 -28.76
CA MET A 9 9.16 -3.18 -27.40
C MET A 9 10.57 -3.10 -26.80
N LEU A 10 10.74 -2.24 -25.78
CA LEU A 10 11.94 -2.19 -24.97
C LEU A 10 12.18 -3.59 -24.37
N LYS A 11 13.28 -4.24 -24.77
CA LYS A 11 13.70 -5.53 -24.24
C LYS A 11 13.82 -5.42 -22.72
N ARG A 12 13.27 -6.40 -21.97
CA ARG A 12 13.48 -6.55 -20.52
C ARG A 12 14.99 -6.52 -20.25
N PRO A 13 15.52 -5.57 -19.46
CA PRO A 13 16.94 -5.57 -19.16
C PRO A 13 17.30 -6.80 -18.30
N ALA A 14 18.45 -7.38 -18.62
CA ALA A 14 19.01 -8.54 -17.95
C ALA A 14 19.15 -8.31 -16.43
N ALA A 15 19.05 -9.39 -15.67
CA ALA A 15 19.21 -9.38 -14.22
C ALA A 15 20.63 -8.85 -13.86
N LEU A 16 20.68 -7.69 -13.20
CA LEU A 16 21.90 -7.15 -12.62
C LEU A 16 22.25 -7.94 -11.36
N LYS A 17 23.49 -8.42 -11.29
CA LYS A 17 24.11 -8.90 -10.05
C LYS A 17 24.18 -7.73 -9.05
N THR A 18 23.74 -7.97 -7.82
CA THR A 18 23.75 -6.99 -6.74
C THR A 18 24.91 -7.30 -5.81
N ASP A 19 26.04 -6.61 -6.00
CA ASP A 19 27.18 -6.65 -5.09
C ASP A 19 26.87 -5.69 -3.93
N GLY A 20 26.21 -6.16 -2.86
CA GLY A 20 26.19 -5.59 -1.49
C GLY A 20 26.03 -4.07 -1.24
N ALA A 21 25.80 -3.24 -2.26
CA ALA A 21 25.83 -1.79 -2.18
C ALA A 21 24.47 -1.23 -1.73
N ALA A 22 24.51 -0.15 -0.95
CA ALA A 22 23.32 0.57 -0.49
C ALA A 22 22.37 0.87 -1.67
N PRO A 23 21.04 0.71 -1.49
CA PRO A 23 20.09 0.89 -2.56
C PRO A 23 20.16 2.30 -3.14
N THR A 24 20.48 2.40 -4.43
CA THR A 24 20.66 3.69 -5.12
C THR A 24 19.33 4.40 -5.34
N LYS A 25 19.36 5.72 -5.57
CA LYS A 25 18.19 6.50 -6.06
C LYS A 25 17.49 5.82 -7.24
N ALA A 26 18.26 5.21 -8.14
CA ALA A 26 17.74 4.50 -9.31
C ALA A 26 16.92 3.25 -8.93
N ALA A 27 17.27 2.55 -7.85
CA ALA A 27 16.51 1.40 -7.35
C ALA A 27 15.14 1.83 -6.80
N LEU A 28 15.09 2.92 -6.02
CA LEU A 28 13.83 3.47 -5.51
C LEU A 28 12.96 4.03 -6.65
N ALA A 29 13.55 4.82 -7.55
CA ALA A 29 12.87 5.33 -8.74
C ALA A 29 12.25 4.20 -9.56
N ARG A 30 12.99 3.10 -9.74
CA ARG A 30 12.52 1.92 -10.46
C ARG A 30 11.39 1.20 -9.72
N VAL A 31 11.43 1.13 -8.39
CA VAL A 31 10.33 0.59 -7.57
C VAL A 31 9.06 1.43 -7.71
N LEU A 32 9.18 2.76 -7.71
CA LEU A 32 8.05 3.69 -7.87
C LEU A 32 7.47 3.65 -9.29
N VAL A 33 8.33 3.67 -10.33
CA VAL A 33 7.95 3.51 -11.74
C VAL A 33 7.25 2.16 -11.97
N LEU A 34 7.83 1.05 -11.48
CA LEU A 34 7.22 -0.27 -11.60
C LEU A 34 5.92 -0.39 -10.77
N GLY A 35 5.71 0.50 -9.80
CA GLY A 35 4.44 0.67 -9.09
C GLY A 35 3.33 1.31 -9.94
N GLY A 36 3.64 1.91 -11.09
CA GLY A 36 2.67 2.68 -11.86
C GLY A 36 2.49 4.12 -11.34
N ALA A 37 3.49 4.64 -10.61
CA ALA A 37 3.55 6.07 -10.31
C ALA A 37 3.59 6.85 -11.64
N ARG A 38 2.78 7.91 -11.73
CA ARG A 38 2.78 8.81 -12.90
C ARG A 38 4.16 9.49 -13.04
N ALA A 39 4.52 9.91 -14.24
CA ALA A 39 5.83 10.51 -14.51
C ALA A 39 6.17 11.69 -13.57
N ASN A 40 5.18 12.51 -13.21
CA ASN A 40 5.34 13.60 -12.25
C ASN A 40 5.64 13.12 -10.82
N ALA A 41 5.06 12.00 -10.39
CA ALA A 41 5.36 11.39 -9.11
C ALA A 41 6.78 10.83 -9.06
N VAL A 42 7.23 10.21 -10.16
CA VAL A 42 8.60 9.72 -10.30
C VAL A 42 9.59 10.89 -10.25
N ALA A 43 9.34 11.97 -11.01
CA ALA A 43 10.15 13.17 -11.02
C ALA A 43 10.26 13.81 -9.62
N TRP A 44 9.13 13.94 -8.90
CA TRP A 44 9.12 14.42 -7.51
C TRP A 44 10.05 13.59 -6.62
N PHE A 45 10.03 12.27 -6.74
CA PHE A 45 10.91 11.40 -5.97
C PHE A 45 12.39 11.49 -6.36
N THR A 46 12.70 11.62 -7.65
CA THR A 46 14.09 11.55 -8.14
C THR A 46 14.81 12.89 -8.14
N GLU A 47 14.08 13.98 -8.35
CA GLU A 47 14.64 15.33 -8.54
C GLU A 47 14.59 16.15 -7.25
N THR A 48 13.60 15.94 -6.38
CA THR A 48 13.43 16.75 -5.16
C THR A 48 14.32 16.29 -4.00
N TRP A 49 14.56 14.98 -3.85
CA TRP A 49 15.18 14.41 -2.65
C TRP A 49 16.60 13.91 -2.91
N ARG A 50 17.51 14.08 -1.93
CA ARG A 50 18.92 13.67 -2.05
C ARG A 50 19.10 12.18 -1.77
N THR A 51 18.20 11.54 -1.03
CA THR A 51 18.28 10.08 -0.78
C THR A 51 16.90 9.40 -0.85
N PRO A 52 16.87 8.07 -1.12
CA PRO A 52 15.65 7.28 -0.97
C PRO A 52 14.99 7.37 0.40
N ALA A 53 15.80 7.43 1.47
CA ALA A 53 15.33 7.56 2.85
C ALA A 53 14.61 8.89 3.10
N GLU A 54 15.17 10.00 2.60
CA GLU A 54 14.51 11.32 2.66
C GLU A 54 13.19 11.31 1.90
N ALA A 55 13.15 10.70 0.72
CA ALA A 55 11.93 10.65 -0.08
C ALA A 55 10.85 9.76 0.56
N TRP A 56 11.24 8.65 1.21
CA TRP A 56 10.36 7.81 2.02
C TRP A 56 9.79 8.57 3.21
N ALA A 57 10.62 9.35 3.91
CA ALA A 57 10.22 10.18 5.05
C ALA A 57 9.26 11.30 4.63
N ALA A 58 9.52 11.96 3.49
CA ALA A 58 8.72 13.09 3.02
C ALA A 58 7.45 12.70 2.26
N CYS A 59 7.32 11.45 1.80
CA CYS A 59 6.15 11.03 1.03
C CYS A 59 4.88 11.10 1.89
N GLN A 60 3.91 11.91 1.48
CA GLN A 60 2.64 12.06 2.17
C GLN A 60 1.58 11.03 1.72
N ARG A 61 1.93 10.05 0.89
CA ARG A 61 0.97 9.09 0.34
C ARG A 61 1.24 7.66 0.84
N GLY A 62 0.47 7.22 1.83
CA GLY A 62 0.58 5.86 2.37
C GLY A 62 0.39 4.75 1.32
N ASP A 63 -0.49 4.96 0.34
CA ASP A 63 -0.69 3.99 -0.76
C ASP A 63 0.54 3.87 -1.67
N TRP A 64 1.31 4.95 -1.85
CA TRP A 64 2.57 4.91 -2.59
C TRP A 64 3.68 4.21 -1.80
N LEU A 65 3.75 4.46 -0.49
CA LEU A 65 4.69 3.79 0.41
C LEU A 65 4.45 2.28 0.45
N LEU A 66 3.20 1.84 0.65
CA LEU A 66 2.83 0.42 0.63
C LEU A 66 3.17 -0.22 -0.71
N ARG A 67 2.90 0.47 -1.82
CA ARG A 67 3.24 -0.02 -3.15
C ARG A 67 4.74 -0.21 -3.33
N GLY A 68 5.54 0.72 -2.82
CA GLY A 68 6.99 0.61 -2.78
C GLY A 68 7.46 -0.60 -1.97
N ALA A 69 6.90 -0.78 -0.77
CA ALA A 69 7.21 -1.91 0.10
C ALA A 69 6.85 -3.27 -0.53
N CYS A 70 5.70 -3.37 -1.21
CA CYS A 70 5.32 -4.59 -1.94
C CYS A 70 6.33 -4.95 -3.03
N ARG A 71 6.84 -3.94 -3.75
CA ARG A 71 7.85 -4.14 -4.82
C ARG A 71 9.25 -4.42 -4.28
N ALA A 72 9.55 -3.92 -3.09
CA ALA A 72 10.73 -4.29 -2.33
C ALA A 72 10.65 -5.71 -1.73
N ALA A 73 9.50 -6.39 -1.85
CA ALA A 73 9.26 -7.73 -1.30
C ALA A 73 9.44 -7.81 0.23
N VAL A 74 8.99 -6.76 0.92
CA VAL A 74 8.91 -6.73 2.39
C VAL A 74 8.01 -7.85 2.91
N ASP A 75 8.28 -8.31 4.13
CA ASP A 75 7.49 -9.37 4.78
C ASP A 75 5.99 -9.06 4.77
N ARG A 76 5.21 -10.10 4.45
CA ARG A 76 3.76 -9.97 4.25
C ARG A 76 3.02 -9.66 5.55
N ALA A 77 3.48 -10.14 6.70
CA ALA A 77 2.82 -9.81 7.97
C ALA A 77 2.98 -8.31 8.27
N ALA A 78 4.18 -7.77 8.07
CA ALA A 78 4.41 -6.33 8.24
C ALA A 78 3.57 -5.47 7.27
N LEU A 79 3.44 -5.89 6.01
CA LEU A 79 2.55 -5.24 5.03
C LEU A 79 1.08 -5.29 5.47
N THR A 80 0.60 -6.44 5.95
CA THR A 80 -0.77 -6.59 6.44
C THR A 80 -1.04 -5.68 7.63
N LEU A 81 -0.13 -5.61 8.61
CA LEU A 81 -0.27 -4.72 9.77
C LEU A 81 -0.32 -3.24 9.34
N ALA A 82 0.56 -2.82 8.43
CA ALA A 82 0.55 -1.46 7.91
C ALA A 82 -0.76 -1.13 7.17
N ALA A 83 -1.28 -2.06 6.37
CA ALA A 83 -2.57 -1.90 5.69
C ALA A 83 -3.75 -1.86 6.67
N CYS A 84 -3.73 -2.70 7.71
CA CYS A 84 -4.75 -2.72 8.77
C CYS A 84 -4.75 -1.40 9.56
N ALA A 85 -3.57 -0.85 9.87
CA ALA A 85 -3.43 0.43 10.54
C ALA A 85 -4.07 1.58 9.73
N CYS A 86 -3.82 1.62 8.41
CA CYS A 86 -4.51 2.54 7.51
C CYS A 86 -6.03 2.31 7.53
N ALA A 87 -6.49 1.07 7.37
CA ALA A 87 -7.93 0.78 7.37
C ALA A 87 -8.58 1.22 8.69
N ARG A 88 -7.99 0.91 9.86
CA ARG A 88 -8.50 1.35 11.18
C ARG A 88 -8.64 2.86 11.31
N PHE A 89 -7.77 3.65 10.66
CA PHE A 89 -7.91 5.10 10.65
C PHE A 89 -9.26 5.54 10.06
N ALA A 90 -9.76 4.90 8.99
CA ALA A 90 -11.10 5.22 8.46
C ALA A 90 -12.21 5.01 9.50
N TRP A 91 -12.09 3.97 10.35
CA TRP A 91 -13.09 3.59 11.35
C TRP A 91 -13.23 4.57 12.50
N ALA A 92 -12.25 5.45 12.72
CA ALA A 92 -12.38 6.56 13.65
C ALA A 92 -13.30 7.68 13.11
N HIS A 93 -13.54 7.70 11.79
CA HIS A 93 -14.24 8.78 11.09
C HIS A 93 -15.55 8.35 10.42
N VAL A 94 -15.85 7.06 10.39
CA VAL A 94 -17.12 6.53 9.85
C VAL A 94 -17.84 5.66 10.87
N ALA A 95 -19.17 5.60 10.76
CA ALA A 95 -19.98 4.73 11.63
C ALA A 95 -19.53 3.26 11.47
N PRO A 96 -19.29 2.55 12.58
CA PRO A 96 -18.74 1.21 12.50
C PRO A 96 -19.78 0.18 12.05
N ALA A 97 -19.44 -0.63 11.04
CA ALA A 97 -20.04 -1.95 10.82
C ALA A 97 -19.18 -3.06 11.48
N ASP A 98 -19.75 -3.88 12.37
CA ASP A 98 -18.98 -4.88 13.12
C ASP A 98 -18.16 -5.83 12.23
N THR A 99 -18.65 -6.11 11.02
CA THR A 99 -17.96 -6.92 10.01
C THR A 99 -16.56 -6.42 9.66
N GLY A 100 -16.37 -5.10 9.55
CA GLY A 100 -15.06 -4.55 9.20
C GLY A 100 -14.04 -4.65 10.32
N ARG A 101 -14.48 -4.49 11.58
CA ARG A 101 -13.62 -4.68 12.77
C ARG A 101 -13.17 -6.13 12.87
N ALA A 102 -14.10 -7.07 12.82
CA ALA A 102 -13.81 -8.51 12.90
C ALA A 102 -12.83 -8.97 11.80
N LEU A 103 -12.92 -8.37 10.62
CA LEU A 103 -12.02 -8.66 9.51
C LEU A 103 -10.58 -8.15 9.78
N LEU A 104 -10.44 -6.93 10.30
CA LEU A 104 -9.14 -6.37 10.68
C LEU A 104 -8.52 -7.14 11.85
N ASP A 105 -9.30 -7.49 12.86
CA ASP A 105 -8.85 -8.31 13.99
C ASP A 105 -8.31 -9.67 13.49
N ALA A 106 -9.02 -10.33 12.56
CA ALA A 106 -8.56 -11.59 11.98
C ALA A 106 -7.28 -11.44 11.15
N ALA A 107 -7.08 -10.30 10.48
CA ALA A 107 -5.89 -10.02 9.68
C ALA A 107 -4.66 -9.76 10.57
N GLU A 108 -4.85 -9.03 11.66
CA GLU A 108 -3.80 -8.76 12.66
C GLU A 108 -3.40 -10.05 13.39
N VAL A 109 -4.37 -10.86 13.83
CA VAL A 109 -4.11 -12.20 14.41
C VAL A 109 -3.34 -13.10 13.44
N TRP A 110 -3.66 -13.06 12.14
CA TRP A 110 -2.87 -13.80 11.14
C TRP A 110 -1.43 -13.28 11.03
N ALA A 111 -1.24 -11.96 11.06
CA ALA A 111 0.09 -11.37 10.94
C ALA A 111 0.97 -11.74 12.15
N GLU A 112 0.38 -11.83 13.34
CA GLU A 112 1.07 -12.24 14.58
C GLU A 112 1.33 -13.75 14.63
N GLU A 113 0.27 -14.58 14.49
CA GLU A 113 0.38 -16.02 14.70
C GLU A 113 0.97 -16.76 13.50
N ARG A 114 0.64 -16.31 12.28
CA ARG A 114 1.01 -16.93 10.99
C ARG A 114 0.66 -18.43 10.88
N THR A 115 -0.30 -18.90 11.67
CA THR A 115 -0.77 -20.29 11.66
C THR A 115 -1.75 -20.56 10.52
N GLN A 116 -1.87 -21.83 10.12
CA GLN A 116 -2.89 -22.26 9.15
C GLN A 116 -4.31 -22.02 9.70
N ALA A 117 -4.52 -22.11 11.02
CA ALA A 117 -5.79 -21.83 11.66
C ALA A 117 -6.18 -20.35 11.52
N ALA A 118 -5.26 -19.42 11.86
CA ALA A 118 -5.46 -17.99 11.64
C ALA A 118 -5.74 -17.66 10.18
N ARG A 119 -5.00 -18.28 9.24
CA ARG A 119 -5.23 -18.11 7.80
C ARG A 119 -6.63 -18.57 7.38
N ARG A 120 -7.13 -19.71 7.88
CA ARG A 120 -8.49 -20.19 7.58
C ARG A 120 -9.55 -19.24 8.11
N ARG A 121 -9.39 -18.72 9.34
CA ARG A 121 -10.29 -17.72 9.94
C ARG A 121 -10.35 -16.46 9.08
N LEU A 122 -9.19 -15.92 8.70
CA LEU A 122 -9.08 -14.74 7.84
C LEU A 122 -9.76 -14.96 6.48
N THR A 123 -9.48 -16.07 5.80
CA THR A 123 -10.12 -16.39 4.51
C THR A 123 -11.64 -16.46 4.61
N LYS A 124 -12.17 -17.07 5.67
CA LYS A 124 -13.62 -17.14 5.91
C LYS A 124 -14.22 -15.74 6.10
N ALA A 125 -13.54 -14.88 6.88
CA ALA A 125 -13.96 -13.50 7.10
C ALA A 125 -13.95 -12.68 5.79
N CYS A 126 -12.89 -12.78 4.98
CA CYS A 126 -12.83 -12.12 3.66
C CYS A 126 -13.97 -12.57 2.75
N HIS A 127 -14.28 -13.87 2.72
CA HIS A 127 -15.37 -14.39 1.89
C HIS A 127 -16.73 -13.81 2.30
N ALA A 128 -17.01 -13.73 3.60
CA ALA A 128 -18.25 -13.14 4.11
C ALA A 128 -18.37 -11.64 3.80
N ALA A 129 -17.25 -10.89 3.84
CA ALA A 129 -17.25 -9.44 3.65
C ALA A 129 -17.34 -8.99 2.17
N ARG A 130 -16.92 -9.82 1.20
CA ARG A 130 -16.83 -9.46 -0.23
C ARG A 130 -18.14 -8.94 -0.84
N HIS A 131 -19.27 -9.46 -0.38
CA HIS A 131 -20.58 -9.06 -0.92
C HIS A 131 -21.06 -7.71 -0.38
N LEU A 132 -20.49 -7.26 0.74
CA LEU A 132 -20.92 -6.07 1.48
C LEU A 132 -20.13 -4.81 1.06
N SER A 133 -19.01 -4.94 0.37
CA SER A 133 -18.07 -3.84 0.09
C SER A 133 -18.38 -3.03 -1.18
N ARG A 134 -19.65 -2.87 -1.58
CA ARG A 134 -20.02 -2.22 -2.85
C ARG A 134 -20.48 -0.77 -2.68
N GLY A 135 -19.69 0.17 -3.18
CA GLY A 135 -20.02 1.59 -3.27
C GLY A 135 -19.28 2.47 -2.24
N PRO A 136 -19.30 3.81 -2.41
CA PRO A 136 -18.50 4.73 -1.60
C PRO A 136 -18.91 4.75 -0.11
N ARG A 137 -20.17 4.45 0.22
CA ARG A 137 -20.66 4.27 1.60
C ARG A 137 -20.01 3.09 2.32
N TYR A 138 -19.42 2.15 1.57
CA TYR A 138 -18.74 0.97 2.09
C TYR A 138 -17.23 1.05 1.88
N ALA A 139 -16.67 2.23 1.58
CA ALA A 139 -15.24 2.40 1.35
C ALA A 139 -14.39 1.97 2.56
N ALA A 140 -14.83 2.22 3.80
CA ALA A 140 -14.15 1.72 5.01
C ALA A 140 -14.15 0.18 5.11
N LEU A 141 -15.24 -0.47 4.73
CA LEU A 141 -15.31 -1.94 4.67
C LEU A 141 -14.44 -2.49 3.53
N GLY A 142 -14.42 -1.80 2.38
CA GLY A 142 -13.50 -2.10 1.28
C GLY A 142 -12.04 -1.97 1.71
N ALA A 143 -11.69 -0.90 2.43
CA ALA A 143 -10.35 -0.71 2.97
C ALA A 143 -9.95 -1.85 3.91
N ALA A 144 -10.85 -2.27 4.79
CA ALA A 144 -10.64 -3.44 5.65
C ALA A 144 -10.44 -4.72 4.83
N LEU A 145 -11.27 -4.96 3.80
CA LEU A 145 -11.16 -6.11 2.91
C LEU A 145 -9.79 -6.18 2.22
N TYR A 146 -9.33 -5.08 1.62
CA TYR A 146 -8.01 -5.04 0.98
C TYR A 146 -6.86 -5.21 1.99
N ALA A 147 -7.00 -4.67 3.21
CA ALA A 147 -6.03 -4.89 4.28
C ALA A 147 -5.92 -6.38 4.65
N ALA A 148 -7.06 -7.06 4.78
CA ALA A 148 -7.11 -8.49 5.05
C ALA A 148 -6.57 -9.34 3.87
N GLU A 149 -6.92 -8.98 2.63
CA GLU A 149 -6.44 -9.68 1.43
C GLU A 149 -4.92 -9.56 1.23
N THR A 150 -4.28 -8.56 1.83
CA THR A 150 -2.80 -8.39 1.85
C THR A 150 -2.08 -9.64 2.35
N ALA A 151 -2.70 -10.37 3.29
CA ALA A 151 -2.15 -11.62 3.82
C ALA A 151 -1.94 -12.70 2.74
N SER A 152 -2.80 -12.70 1.71
CA SER A 152 -2.73 -13.64 0.59
C SER A 152 -2.06 -13.03 -0.64
N ASP A 153 -2.37 -11.78 -0.97
CA ASP A 153 -1.79 -11.02 -2.07
C ASP A 153 -1.24 -9.67 -1.57
N PRO A 154 0.08 -9.52 -1.39
CA PRO A 154 0.69 -8.27 -0.94
C PRO A 154 0.31 -7.06 -1.80
N ARG A 155 -0.04 -7.28 -3.07
CA ARG A 155 -0.41 -6.20 -3.99
C ARG A 155 -1.73 -5.52 -3.62
N ALA A 156 -2.51 -6.06 -2.68
CA ALA A 156 -3.74 -5.47 -2.16
C ALA A 156 -3.52 -4.36 -1.12
N ALA A 157 -2.32 -4.28 -0.53
CA ALA A 157 -2.04 -3.32 0.55
C ALA A 157 -2.26 -1.85 0.14
N PRO A 158 -1.78 -1.37 -1.02
CA PRO A 158 -1.97 0.02 -1.44
C PRO A 158 -3.45 0.43 -1.54
N GLU A 159 -4.31 -0.48 -1.98
CA GLU A 159 -5.74 -0.26 -2.16
C GLU A 159 -6.45 -0.06 -0.83
N ALA A 160 -5.98 -0.71 0.25
CA ALA A 160 -6.48 -0.47 1.61
C ALA A 160 -6.27 0.99 2.05
N ALA A 161 -5.06 1.54 1.83
CA ALA A 161 -4.76 2.93 2.15
C ALA A 161 -5.52 3.91 1.23
N LEU A 162 -5.68 3.58 -0.05
CA LEU A 162 -6.44 4.42 -0.98
C LEU A 162 -7.92 4.51 -0.60
N LEU A 163 -8.56 3.38 -0.29
CA LEU A 163 -9.97 3.34 0.11
C LEU A 163 -10.20 3.95 1.49
N THR A 164 -9.21 3.89 2.38
CA THR A 164 -9.23 4.64 3.65
C THR A 164 -9.41 6.13 3.38
N VAL A 165 -8.57 6.69 2.50
CA VAL A 165 -8.63 8.11 2.15
C VAL A 165 -9.98 8.47 1.51
N VAL A 166 -10.47 7.66 0.57
CA VAL A 166 -11.80 7.85 -0.04
C VAL A 166 -12.89 7.84 1.02
N SER A 167 -12.85 6.89 1.95
CA SER A 167 -13.86 6.78 3.01
C SER A 167 -13.93 8.03 3.89
N VAL A 168 -12.77 8.50 4.36
CA VAL A 168 -12.69 9.66 5.27
C VAL A 168 -13.06 10.95 4.54
N SER A 169 -12.57 11.16 3.31
CA SER A 169 -12.86 12.38 2.56
C SER A 169 -14.33 12.44 2.10
N SER A 170 -14.91 11.31 1.67
CA SER A 170 -16.33 11.24 1.34
C SER A 170 -17.20 11.49 2.57
N ALA A 171 -16.87 10.93 3.74
CA ALA A 171 -17.59 11.20 4.97
C ALA A 171 -17.60 12.71 5.31
N ALA A 172 -16.44 13.37 5.18
CA ALA A 172 -16.34 14.82 5.39
C ALA A 172 -17.17 15.64 4.40
N SER A 173 -17.24 15.23 3.12
CA SER A 173 -18.03 15.96 2.12
C SER A 173 -19.53 15.98 2.37
N PHE A 174 -20.07 15.01 3.14
CA PHE A 174 -21.47 15.04 3.57
C PHE A 174 -21.75 16.08 4.65
N VAL A 175 -20.71 16.54 5.36
CA VAL A 175 -20.82 17.58 6.39
C VAL A 175 -20.51 18.96 5.79
N THR A 176 -19.40 19.06 5.05
CA THR A 176 -18.93 20.29 4.40
C THR A 176 -18.25 19.94 3.07
N PRO A 177 -18.89 20.18 1.90
CA PRO A 177 -18.35 19.81 0.59
C PRO A 177 -16.93 20.34 0.32
N GLU A 178 -16.63 21.55 0.80
CA GLU A 178 -15.36 22.24 0.63
C GLU A 178 -14.21 21.55 1.38
N ALA A 179 -14.52 20.77 2.43
CA ALA A 179 -13.52 20.08 3.24
C ALA A 179 -12.94 18.83 2.54
N PHE A 180 -13.56 18.35 1.45
CA PHE A 180 -13.15 17.09 0.81
C PHE A 180 -11.65 17.05 0.50
N GLU A 181 -11.12 18.09 -0.13
CA GLU A 181 -9.71 18.12 -0.55
C GLU A 181 -8.75 18.22 0.64
N ALA A 182 -9.05 19.11 1.60
CA ALA A 182 -8.22 19.27 2.80
C ALA A 182 -8.17 17.98 3.62
N VAL A 183 -9.33 17.34 3.84
CA VAL A 183 -9.43 16.05 4.54
C VAL A 183 -8.73 14.94 3.78
N ARG A 184 -8.82 14.92 2.45
CA ARG A 184 -8.10 13.96 1.61
C ARG A 184 -6.58 14.06 1.81
N GLN A 185 -6.04 15.27 1.87
CA GLN A 185 -4.62 15.50 2.11
C GLN A 185 -4.19 15.04 3.52
N VAL A 186 -4.98 15.39 4.55
CA VAL A 186 -4.74 14.95 5.93
C VAL A 186 -4.79 13.43 6.04
N ALA A 187 -5.78 12.78 5.43
CA ALA A 187 -5.93 11.33 5.44
C ALA A 187 -4.78 10.63 4.71
N HIS A 188 -4.31 11.17 3.58
CA HIS A 188 -3.12 10.67 2.90
C HIS A 188 -1.89 10.71 3.83
N ALA A 189 -1.65 11.85 4.47
CA ALA A 189 -0.52 12.04 5.39
C ALA A 189 -0.63 11.11 6.62
N ALA A 190 -1.81 10.97 7.21
CA ALA A 190 -2.05 10.05 8.33
C ALA A 190 -1.75 8.59 7.95
N CYS A 191 -2.23 8.14 6.80
CA CYS A 191 -1.88 6.82 6.26
C CYS A 191 -0.36 6.68 6.04
N ALA A 192 0.32 7.72 5.55
CA ALA A 192 1.77 7.67 5.37
C ALA A 192 2.53 7.50 6.69
N GLU A 193 2.12 8.20 7.75
CA GLU A 193 2.68 8.04 9.10
C GLU A 193 2.40 6.65 9.70
N LEU A 194 1.19 6.12 9.51
CA LEU A 194 0.85 4.75 9.92
C LEU A 194 1.74 3.72 9.21
N VAL A 195 1.92 3.87 7.89
CA VAL A 195 2.79 2.99 7.11
C VAL A 195 4.23 3.07 7.62
N ARG A 196 4.78 4.26 7.83
CA ARG A 196 6.16 4.42 8.33
C ARG A 196 6.40 3.80 9.70
N ARG A 197 5.40 3.81 10.59
CA ARG A 197 5.49 3.16 11.90
C ARG A 197 5.66 1.65 11.81
N HIS A 198 4.96 1.00 10.87
CA HIS A 198 5.08 -0.44 10.66
C HIS A 198 6.22 -0.81 9.70
N LEU A 199 6.56 0.08 8.78
CA LEU A 199 7.52 -0.12 7.69
C LEU A 199 8.53 1.05 7.68
N PRO A 200 9.44 1.11 8.66
CA PRO A 200 10.51 2.10 8.63
C PRO A 200 11.42 1.86 7.42
N TRP A 201 12.11 2.92 6.96
CA TRP A 201 12.98 2.83 5.78
C TRP A 201 14.01 1.69 5.89
N ALA A 202 14.56 1.44 7.08
CA ALA A 202 15.49 0.35 7.33
C ALA A 202 14.94 -1.03 6.90
N SER A 203 13.64 -1.28 7.11
CA SER A 203 12.99 -2.53 6.67
C SER A 203 12.90 -2.62 5.14
N ILE A 204 12.69 -1.48 4.47
CA ILE A 204 12.62 -1.40 3.01
C ILE A 204 14.02 -1.61 2.42
N GLU A 205 15.02 -0.94 2.97
CA GLU A 205 16.41 -1.05 2.56
C GLU A 205 16.92 -2.47 2.69
N ALA A 206 16.66 -3.13 3.83
CA ALA A 206 17.01 -4.53 4.05
C ALA A 206 16.36 -5.45 2.99
N ALA A 207 15.08 -5.24 2.67
CA ALA A 207 14.37 -6.02 1.67
C ALA A 207 14.90 -5.79 0.24
N LEU A 208 15.33 -4.56 -0.08
CA LEU A 208 15.94 -4.22 -1.37
C LEU A 208 17.35 -4.80 -1.54
N ALA A 209 18.13 -4.89 -0.44
CA ALA A 209 19.47 -5.45 -0.43
C ALA A 209 19.46 -6.99 -0.44
N ALA A 210 18.35 -7.62 -0.04
CA ALA A 210 18.22 -9.07 -0.02
C ALA A 210 18.41 -9.66 -1.43
N PRO A 211 19.28 -10.68 -1.60
CA PRO A 211 19.47 -11.32 -2.90
C PRO A 211 18.14 -11.92 -3.36
N LYS A 212 17.74 -11.61 -4.60
CA LYS A 212 16.49 -12.13 -5.20
C LYS A 212 16.65 -13.62 -5.51
N GLY A 213 16.57 -14.46 -4.49
CA GLY A 213 16.74 -15.91 -4.52
C GLY A 213 15.42 -16.67 -4.71
N ARG A 214 15.46 -17.62 -5.64
CA ARG A 214 14.44 -18.58 -6.13
C ARG A 214 13.19 -18.77 -5.28
N LYS A 215 12.04 -18.69 -5.96
CA LYS A 215 10.75 -19.26 -5.57
C LYS A 215 10.96 -20.62 -4.90
N SER A 216 10.68 -20.69 -3.61
CA SER A 216 10.28 -21.93 -2.91
C SER A 216 8.84 -22.26 -3.28
#